data_AF-A0A554MM76-F1
#
_entry.id   AF-A0A554MM76-F1
#
_cell.length_a   1.000
_cell.length_b   1.000
_cell.length_c   1.000
_cell.angle_alpha   90.00
_cell.angle_beta   90.00
_cell.angle_gamma   90.00
#
_symmetry.space_group_name_H-M   'P 1'
#
loop_
_entity.id
_entity.type
_entity.pdbx_description
1 polymer ?
#
loop_
_entity_poly.entity_id
_entity_poly.type
_entity_poly.pdbx_seq_one_letter_code
_entity_poly.pdbx_strand_id
1 'polypeptide(L)'
;MRFFSKEITTDKIAESLVGFFDADYDSLVTADIFKDQQISINKEQNKELIVVPMFAIIRAVIATFGDTLKTKHILGKFQYDILNKHFKDAEERSQFSELFSKRCDEYSEILNPENKDLAIQFGQIFCTHFFDKEEDGSHLVVMLLVGMMFAEQMIAGKKFLDEVSSHYEII
;
A
#
# COMPACT_ATOMS: atom_id res chain seq x y z
N MET A 1 18.48 -5.91 31.47
CA MET A 1 17.23 -5.53 32.16
C MET A 1 16.10 -5.60 31.15
N ARG A 2 15.15 -6.53 31.32
CA ARG A 2 13.91 -6.57 30.54
C ARG A 2 13.02 -5.44 31.02
N PHE A 3 12.98 -4.32 30.29
CA PHE A 3 11.95 -3.32 30.49
C PHE A 3 10.62 -3.90 30.00
N PHE A 4 9.54 -3.63 30.75
CA PHE A 4 8.18 -4.10 30.49
C PHE A 4 7.74 -3.83 29.04
N SER A 5 7.97 -4.77 28.12
CA SER A 5 7.33 -4.74 26.80
C SER A 5 5.87 -5.11 27.03
N LYS A 6 4.97 -4.16 26.76
CA LYS A 6 3.54 -4.48 26.74
C LYS A 6 3.28 -5.49 25.64
N GLU A 7 2.35 -6.40 25.81
CA GLU A 7 1.99 -7.34 24.75
C GLU A 7 1.07 -6.67 23.72
N ILE A 8 1.28 -6.97 22.44
CA ILE A 8 0.38 -6.60 21.35
C ILE A 8 0.14 -7.81 20.46
N THR A 9 -1.12 -8.05 20.10
CA THR A 9 -1.47 -9.16 19.22
C THR A 9 -1.24 -8.81 17.76
N THR A 10 -0.97 -9.81 16.92
CA THR A 10 -0.97 -9.64 15.45
C THR A 10 -2.25 -8.99 14.93
N ASP A 11 -3.39 -9.28 15.57
CA ASP A 11 -4.69 -8.72 15.20
C ASP A 11 -4.78 -7.21 15.40
N LYS A 12 -4.29 -6.70 16.54
CA LYS A 12 -4.26 -5.26 16.82
C LYS A 12 -3.32 -4.51 15.88
N ILE A 13 -2.22 -5.16 15.47
CA ILE A 13 -1.32 -4.60 14.46
C ILE A 13 -2.07 -4.49 13.13
N ALA A 14 -2.74 -5.56 12.68
CA ALA A 14 -3.51 -5.55 11.45
C ALA A 14 -4.62 -4.47 11.46
N GLU A 15 -5.36 -4.34 12.56
CA GLU A 15 -6.37 -3.28 12.74
C GLU A 15 -5.78 -1.87 12.66
N SER A 16 -4.59 -1.67 13.24
CA SER A 16 -3.89 -0.39 13.15
C SER A 16 -3.43 -0.09 11.71
N LEU A 17 -3.01 -1.13 10.97
CA LEU A 17 -2.64 -1.01 9.56
C LEU A 17 -3.83 -0.71 8.65
N VAL A 18 -5.04 -1.18 8.99
CA VAL A 18 -6.27 -0.76 8.29
C VAL A 18 -6.51 0.73 8.46
N GLY A 19 -6.33 1.27 9.68
CA GLY A 19 -6.42 2.72 9.91
C GLY A 19 -5.34 3.52 9.16
N PHE A 20 -4.13 2.96 9.04
CA PHE A 20 -3.06 3.54 8.24
C PHE A 20 -3.42 3.56 6.75
N PHE A 21 -3.90 2.42 6.22
CA PHE A 21 -4.41 2.31 4.86
C PHE A 21 -5.51 3.33 4.57
N ASP A 22 -6.47 3.49 5.47
CA ASP A 22 -7.61 4.40 5.27
C ASP A 22 -7.14 5.85 5.11
N ALA A 23 -6.22 6.30 5.97
CA ALA A 23 -5.66 7.65 5.90
C ALA A 23 -4.89 7.88 4.58
N ASP A 24 -4.09 6.89 4.19
CA ASP A 24 -3.27 6.93 2.97
C ASP A 24 -4.11 6.91 1.70
N TYR A 25 -5.12 6.05 1.66
CA TYR A 25 -6.07 5.94 0.56
C TYR A 25 -6.89 7.22 0.43
N ASP A 26 -7.44 7.73 1.54
CA ASP A 26 -8.21 8.98 1.56
C ASP A 26 -7.37 10.16 1.08
N SER A 27 -6.10 10.25 1.51
CA SER A 27 -5.17 11.27 1.02
C SER A 27 -4.95 11.18 -0.49
N LEU A 28 -4.91 9.97 -1.05
CA LEU A 28 -4.66 9.76 -2.47
C LEU A 28 -5.89 10.12 -3.30
N VAL A 29 -7.07 9.63 -2.93
CA VAL A 29 -8.31 9.88 -3.69
C VAL A 29 -8.81 11.31 -3.57
N THR A 30 -8.46 12.02 -2.49
CA THR A 30 -8.84 13.43 -2.29
C THR A 30 -7.79 14.42 -2.78
N ALA A 31 -6.63 13.95 -3.23
CA ALA A 31 -5.55 14.81 -3.72
C ALA A 31 -6.06 15.75 -4.80
N ASP A 32 -5.86 17.05 -4.58
CA ASP A 32 -6.41 18.10 -5.44
C ASP A 32 -5.93 17.99 -6.88
N ILE A 33 -4.80 17.32 -7.12
CA ILE A 33 -4.29 17.06 -8.46
C ILE A 33 -5.28 16.34 -9.38
N PHE A 34 -6.06 15.40 -8.85
CA PHE A 34 -7.05 14.67 -9.65
C PHE A 34 -8.22 15.59 -10.02
N LYS A 35 -8.57 16.51 -9.11
CA LYS A 35 -9.61 17.52 -9.35
C LYS A 35 -9.13 18.58 -10.33
N ASP A 36 -7.92 19.10 -10.14
CA ASP A 36 -7.31 20.15 -10.94
C ASP A 36 -7.12 19.71 -12.40
N GLN A 37 -6.78 18.44 -12.60
CA GLN A 37 -6.66 17.83 -13.93
C GLN A 37 -7.99 17.28 -14.47
N GLN A 38 -9.11 17.47 -13.76
CA GLN A 38 -10.44 16.98 -14.15
C GLN A 38 -10.49 15.46 -14.40
N ILE A 39 -9.69 14.70 -13.67
CA ILE A 39 -9.64 13.25 -13.76
C ILE A 39 -10.81 12.67 -12.97
N SER A 40 -11.78 12.11 -13.68
CA SER A 40 -12.91 11.39 -13.07
C SER A 40 -12.49 9.95 -12.77
N ILE A 41 -12.37 9.60 -11.49
CA ILE A 41 -12.01 8.25 -11.04
C ILE A 41 -13.20 7.30 -11.21
N ASN A 42 -13.05 6.32 -12.10
CA ASN A 42 -14.01 5.23 -12.26
C ASN A 42 -13.70 4.03 -11.33
N LYS A 43 -14.50 2.95 -11.43
CA LYS A 43 -14.31 1.75 -10.59
C LYS A 43 -12.96 1.05 -10.77
N GLU A 44 -12.46 0.93 -11.99
CA GLU A 44 -11.18 0.27 -12.26
C GLU A 44 -10.00 1.13 -11.78
N GLN A 45 -10.07 2.43 -12.04
CA GLN A 45 -9.14 3.41 -11.50
C GLN A 45 -9.10 3.41 -9.97
N ASN A 46 -10.26 3.23 -9.33
CA ASN A 46 -10.34 3.11 -7.88
C ASN A 46 -9.61 1.87 -7.35
N LYS A 47 -9.63 0.75 -8.08
CA LYS A 47 -8.87 -0.44 -7.70
C LYS A 47 -7.37 -0.15 -7.73
N GLU A 48 -6.86 0.50 -8.77
CA GLU A 48 -5.45 0.90 -8.85
C GLU A 48 -5.05 1.82 -7.69
N LEU A 49 -5.92 2.75 -7.27
CA LEU A 49 -5.67 3.61 -6.11
C LEU A 49 -5.62 2.83 -4.78
N ILE A 50 -6.39 1.75 -4.64
CA ILE A 50 -6.33 0.86 -3.46
C ILE A 50 -5.01 0.07 -3.44
N VAL A 51 -4.50 -0.35 -4.61
CA VAL A 51 -3.26 -1.13 -4.71
C VAL A 51 -2.08 -0.39 -4.07
N VAL A 52 -1.98 0.93 -4.26
CA VAL A 52 -0.83 1.75 -3.82
C VAL A 52 -0.57 1.63 -2.31
N PRO A 53 -1.47 2.06 -1.41
CA PRO A 53 -1.26 1.96 0.03
C PRO A 53 -1.24 0.51 0.51
N MET A 54 -2.04 -0.37 -0.10
CA MET A 54 -2.06 -1.79 0.28
C MET A 54 -0.70 -2.44 0.03
N PHE A 55 -0.07 -2.17 -1.11
CA PHE A 55 1.26 -2.68 -1.42
C PHE A 55 2.34 -2.07 -0.52
N ALA A 56 2.30 -0.75 -0.30
CA ALA A 56 3.24 -0.06 0.60
C ALA A 56 3.25 -0.66 2.01
N ILE A 57 2.07 -0.91 2.58
CA ILE A 57 1.90 -1.54 3.89
C ILE A 57 2.43 -2.97 3.90
N ILE A 58 2.10 -3.78 2.89
CA ILE A 58 2.60 -5.16 2.80
C ILE A 58 4.13 -5.17 2.80
N ARG A 59 4.75 -4.29 2.00
CA ARG A 59 6.22 -4.18 1.95
C ARG A 59 6.82 -3.74 3.28
N ALA A 60 6.19 -2.80 3.98
CA ALA A 60 6.61 -2.38 5.31
C ALA A 60 6.56 -3.54 6.34
N VAL A 61 5.47 -4.30 6.36
CA VAL A 61 5.31 -5.46 7.27
C VAL A 61 6.36 -6.52 6.99
N ILE A 62 6.60 -6.86 5.71
CA ILE A 62 7.63 -7.84 5.33
C ILE A 62 9.03 -7.31 5.69
N ALA A 63 9.30 -6.03 5.49
CA ALA A 63 10.59 -5.43 5.83
C ALA A 63 10.88 -5.41 7.33
N THR A 64 9.85 -5.24 8.18
CA THR A 64 10.03 -5.23 9.64
C THR A 64 10.07 -6.64 10.24
N PHE A 65 9.21 -7.56 9.79
CA PHE A 65 9.05 -8.87 10.42
C PHE A 65 9.67 -10.04 9.65
N GLY A 66 10.10 -9.85 8.41
CA GLY A 66 10.57 -10.91 7.53
C GLY A 66 9.46 -11.87 7.10
N ASP A 67 9.81 -13.02 6.52
CA ASP A 67 8.84 -14.10 6.23
C ASP A 67 8.65 -15.00 7.46
N THR A 68 7.73 -14.59 8.34
CA THR A 68 7.39 -15.34 9.56
C THR A 68 5.90 -15.66 9.63
N LEU A 69 5.52 -16.58 10.52
CA LEU A 69 4.11 -16.87 10.78
C LEU A 69 3.34 -15.62 11.23
N LYS A 70 3.98 -14.74 12.03
CA LYS A 70 3.40 -13.47 12.48
C LYS A 70 3.11 -12.56 11.28
N THR A 71 4.05 -12.42 10.36
CA THR A 71 3.88 -11.69 9.10
C THR A 71 2.66 -12.20 8.33
N LYS A 72 2.53 -13.53 8.17
CA LYS A 72 1.40 -14.13 7.47
C LYS A 72 0.06 -13.87 8.15
N HIS A 73 0.01 -13.89 9.48
CA HIS A 73 -1.20 -13.57 10.24
C HIS A 73 -1.59 -12.10 10.09
N ILE A 74 -0.63 -11.18 10.27
CA ILE A 74 -0.87 -9.73 10.13
C ILE A 74 -1.37 -9.42 8.73
N LEU A 75 -0.67 -9.89 7.70
CA LEU A 75 -1.03 -9.63 6.31
C LEU A 75 -2.37 -10.28 5.93
N GLY A 76 -2.60 -11.53 6.33
CA GLY A 76 -3.84 -12.23 6.02
C GLY A 76 -5.06 -11.51 6.58
N LYS A 77 -4.99 -11.05 7.83
CA LYS A 77 -6.08 -10.28 8.45
C LYS A 77 -6.22 -8.89 7.81
N PHE A 78 -5.11 -8.16 7.64
CA PHE A 78 -5.13 -6.85 6.98
C PHE A 78 -5.78 -6.92 5.59
N GLN A 79 -5.33 -7.84 4.74
CA GLN A 79 -5.89 -8.00 3.39
C GLN A 79 -7.36 -8.41 3.44
N TYR A 80 -7.74 -9.32 4.34
CA TYR A 80 -9.14 -9.72 4.52
C TYR A 80 -10.03 -8.53 4.89
N ASP A 81 -9.59 -7.69 5.84
CA ASP A 81 -10.36 -6.54 6.30
C ASP A 81 -10.53 -5.49 5.18
N ILE A 82 -9.47 -5.20 4.42
CA ILE A 82 -9.54 -4.31 3.24
C ILE A 82 -10.48 -4.88 2.17
N LEU A 83 -10.35 -6.17 1.84
CA LEU A 83 -11.17 -6.81 0.81
C LEU A 83 -12.67 -6.76 1.16
N ASN A 84 -13.02 -7.02 2.42
CA ASN A 84 -14.42 -6.97 2.87
C ASN A 84 -14.97 -5.54 2.96
N LYS A 85 -14.11 -4.57 3.22
CA LYS A 85 -14.50 -3.15 3.30
C LYS A 85 -14.79 -2.56 1.92
N HIS A 86 -13.96 -2.87 0.93
CA HIS A 86 -14.02 -2.22 -0.39
C HIS A 86 -14.79 -3.02 -1.45
N PHE A 87 -14.95 -4.34 -1.29
CA PHE A 87 -15.58 -5.20 -2.29
C PHE A 87 -16.71 -6.04 -1.70
N LYS A 88 -17.88 -6.00 -2.35
CA LYS A 88 -19.14 -6.45 -1.74
C LYS A 88 -19.34 -7.96 -1.86
N ASP A 89 -18.93 -8.54 -2.99
CA ASP A 89 -19.12 -9.95 -3.29
C ASP A 89 -17.79 -10.68 -3.53
N ALA A 90 -17.88 -12.01 -3.57
CA ALA A 90 -16.72 -12.87 -3.71
C ALA A 90 -16.03 -12.74 -5.08
N GLU A 91 -16.79 -12.39 -6.12
CA GLU A 91 -16.25 -12.24 -7.48
C GLU A 91 -15.41 -10.97 -7.56
N GLU A 92 -15.92 -9.83 -7.08
CA GLU A 92 -15.17 -8.57 -7.00
C GLU A 92 -13.86 -8.73 -6.21
N ARG A 93 -13.91 -9.47 -5.08
CA ARG A 93 -12.72 -9.78 -4.27
C ARG A 93 -11.70 -10.64 -5.01
N SER A 94 -12.17 -11.63 -5.77
CA SER A 94 -11.30 -12.50 -6.56
C SER A 94 -10.61 -11.71 -7.68
N GLN A 95 -11.38 -10.93 -8.43
CA GLN A 95 -10.86 -10.08 -9.52
C GLN A 95 -9.84 -9.07 -9.00
N PHE A 96 -10.13 -8.42 -7.86
CA PHE A 96 -9.17 -7.51 -7.26
C PHE A 96 -7.92 -8.24 -6.75
N SER A 97 -8.04 -9.44 -6.18
CA SER A 97 -6.88 -10.21 -5.71
C SER A 97 -5.96 -10.61 -6.86
N GLU A 98 -6.52 -10.96 -8.02
CA GLU A 98 -5.75 -11.24 -9.25
C GLU A 98 -5.04 -9.98 -9.76
N LEU A 99 -5.76 -8.85 -9.85
CA LEU A 99 -5.17 -7.55 -10.20
C LEU A 99 -4.03 -7.20 -9.24
N PHE A 100 -4.29 -7.26 -7.94
CA PHE A 100 -3.35 -6.91 -6.90
C PHE A 100 -2.07 -7.76 -6.98
N SER A 101 -2.21 -9.09 -7.18
CA SER A 101 -1.05 -9.97 -7.37
C SER A 101 -0.21 -9.55 -8.56
N LYS A 102 -0.84 -9.28 -9.71
CA LYS A 102 -0.13 -8.82 -10.92
C LYS A 102 0.63 -7.52 -10.67
N ARG A 103 0.00 -6.55 -9.99
CA ARG A 103 0.63 -5.28 -9.64
C ARG A 103 1.78 -5.46 -8.66
N CYS A 104 1.64 -6.37 -7.68
CA CYS A 104 2.71 -6.67 -6.75
C CYS A 104 3.94 -7.22 -7.46
N ASP A 105 3.75 -8.10 -8.44
CA ASP A 105 4.84 -8.67 -9.23
C ASP A 105 5.57 -7.56 -10.00
N GLU A 106 4.83 -6.74 -10.75
CA GLU A 106 5.38 -5.60 -11.52
C GLU A 106 6.11 -4.58 -10.63
N TYR A 107 5.49 -4.15 -9.52
CA TYR A 107 6.11 -3.19 -8.62
C TYR A 107 7.30 -3.78 -7.86
N SER A 108 7.35 -5.10 -7.66
CA SER A 108 8.50 -5.73 -6.99
C SER A 108 9.77 -5.68 -7.82
N GLU A 109 9.68 -5.59 -9.15
CA GLU A 109 10.85 -5.48 -10.03
C GLU A 109 11.65 -4.20 -9.80
N ILE A 110 10.98 -3.13 -9.38
CA ILE A 110 11.60 -1.82 -9.12
C ILE A 110 11.99 -1.62 -7.65
N LEU A 111 11.61 -2.54 -6.76
CA LEU A 111 11.95 -2.51 -5.32
C LEU A 111 13.38 -2.99 -5.07
N ASN A 112 14.34 -2.15 -5.44
CA ASN A 112 15.76 -2.32 -5.12
C ASN A 112 16.23 -1.16 -4.21
N PRO A 113 16.91 -1.43 -3.07
CA PRO A 113 17.47 -0.39 -2.22
C PRO A 113 18.39 0.62 -2.93
N GLU A 114 19.02 0.23 -4.03
CA GLU A 114 19.89 1.09 -4.83
C GLU A 114 19.13 1.90 -5.91
N ASN A 115 17.83 1.65 -6.07
CA ASN A 115 16.99 2.34 -7.04
C ASN A 115 16.67 3.77 -6.57
N LYS A 116 17.42 4.74 -7.09
CA LYS A 116 17.21 6.17 -6.81
C LYS A 116 15.98 6.75 -7.50
N ASP A 117 15.46 6.05 -8.50
CA ASP A 117 14.34 6.51 -9.33
C ASP A 117 13.03 5.81 -8.97
N LEU A 118 12.96 5.16 -7.80
CA LEU A 118 11.80 4.37 -7.36
C LEU A 118 10.47 5.12 -7.49
N ALA A 119 10.40 6.36 -7.02
CA ALA A 119 9.18 7.16 -7.08
C ALA A 119 8.74 7.41 -8.54
N ILE A 120 9.69 7.73 -9.42
CA ILE A 120 9.41 7.99 -10.83
C ILE A 120 8.93 6.70 -11.51
N GLN A 121 9.65 5.60 -11.34
CA GLN A 121 9.30 4.31 -11.96
C GLN A 121 7.97 3.78 -11.45
N PHE A 122 7.71 3.84 -10.15
CA PHE A 122 6.43 3.43 -9.57
C PHE A 122 5.29 4.27 -10.13
N GLY A 123 5.44 5.60 -10.12
CA GLY A 123 4.46 6.51 -10.66
C GLY A 123 4.17 6.26 -12.13
N GLN A 124 5.19 5.94 -12.94
CA GLN A 124 5.06 5.67 -14.36
C GLN A 124 4.27 4.39 -14.63
N ILE A 125 4.61 3.31 -13.91
CA ILE A 125 3.87 2.04 -13.99
C ILE A 125 2.41 2.26 -13.56
N PHE A 126 2.19 2.96 -12.44
CA PHE A 126 0.85 3.31 -11.97
C PHE A 126 0.05 4.08 -13.03
N CYS A 127 0.60 5.18 -13.58
CA CYS A 127 -0.12 5.99 -14.57
C CYS A 127 -0.44 5.17 -15.82
N THR A 128 0.47 4.28 -16.23
CA THR A 128 0.25 3.41 -17.38
C THR A 128 -1.02 2.57 -17.23
N HIS A 129 -1.20 1.98 -16.04
CA HIS A 129 -2.38 1.17 -15.73
C HIS A 129 -3.62 2.01 -15.43
N PHE A 130 -3.47 3.10 -14.69
CA PHE A 130 -4.56 3.97 -14.27
C PHE A 130 -5.23 4.69 -15.45
N PHE A 131 -4.46 5.06 -16.47
CA PHE A 131 -4.98 5.72 -17.69
C PHE A 131 -5.12 4.79 -18.88
N ASP A 132 -4.75 3.51 -18.75
CA ASP A 132 -4.78 2.50 -19.82
C ASP A 132 -4.04 2.95 -21.10
N LYS A 133 -2.89 3.61 -20.92
CA LYS A 133 -2.00 4.07 -21.99
C LYS A 133 -0.59 4.26 -21.44
N GLU A 134 0.43 4.04 -22.27
CA GLU A 134 1.81 4.37 -21.87
C GLU A 134 1.92 5.85 -21.48
N GLU A 135 2.58 6.12 -20.35
CA GLU A 135 2.81 7.47 -19.88
C GLU A 135 3.81 8.19 -20.80
N ASP A 136 3.32 9.22 -21.50
CA ASP A 136 4.05 10.05 -22.47
C ASP A 136 4.47 11.41 -21.91
N GLY A 137 4.22 11.64 -20.62
CA GLY A 137 4.44 12.91 -19.92
C GLY A 137 3.17 13.75 -19.76
N SER A 138 2.03 13.31 -20.27
CA SER A 138 0.75 14.01 -20.08
C SER A 138 0.26 14.04 -18.63
N HIS A 139 0.74 13.13 -17.76
CA HIS A 139 0.35 13.08 -16.35
C HIS A 139 1.54 13.10 -15.40
N LEU A 140 2.64 13.76 -15.77
CA LEU A 140 3.86 13.86 -14.95
C LEU A 140 3.60 14.22 -13.49
N VAL A 141 2.66 15.12 -13.23
CA VAL A 141 2.40 15.57 -11.86
C VAL A 141 1.68 14.49 -11.05
N VAL A 142 0.75 13.73 -11.66
CA VAL A 142 0.09 12.57 -11.01
C VAL A 142 1.11 11.46 -10.79
N MET A 143 1.92 11.17 -11.80
CA MET A 143 3.02 10.21 -11.76
C MET A 143 3.94 10.48 -10.55
N LEU A 144 4.43 11.72 -10.45
CA LEU A 144 5.31 12.14 -9.36
C LEU A 144 4.62 12.08 -7.99
N LEU A 145 3.37 12.55 -7.90
CA LEU A 145 2.63 12.52 -6.64
C LEU A 145 2.46 11.10 -6.12
N VAL A 146 1.92 10.20 -6.95
CA VAL A 146 1.62 8.81 -6.55
C VAL A 146 2.90 8.08 -6.18
N GLY A 147 3.96 8.29 -6.96
CA GLY A 147 5.27 7.71 -6.67
C GLY A 147 5.86 8.18 -5.33
N MET A 148 5.77 9.48 -5.04
CA MET A 148 6.22 10.04 -3.76
C MET A 148 5.39 9.52 -2.59
N MET A 149 4.05 9.54 -2.73
CA MET A 149 3.14 9.01 -1.72
C MET A 149 3.44 7.55 -1.42
N PHE A 150 3.61 6.71 -2.44
CA PHE A 150 3.99 5.30 -2.24
C PHE A 150 5.27 5.15 -1.40
N ALA A 151 6.32 5.89 -1.75
CA ALA A 151 7.60 5.82 -1.04
C ALA A 151 7.47 6.31 0.42
N GLU A 152 6.76 7.42 0.64
CA GLU A 152 6.49 7.97 1.97
C GLU A 152 5.68 7.02 2.83
N GLN A 153 4.62 6.41 2.27
CA GLN A 153 3.78 5.43 2.94
C GLN A 153 4.58 4.20 3.38
N MET A 154 5.47 3.70 2.51
CA MET A 154 6.34 2.57 2.86
C MET A 154 7.30 2.92 4.01
N ILE A 155 7.90 4.12 3.97
CA ILE A 155 8.81 4.60 5.03
C ILE A 155 8.06 4.80 6.35
N ALA A 156 6.91 5.47 6.31
CA ALA A 156 6.10 5.76 7.48
C ALA A 156 5.51 4.50 8.11
N GLY A 157 5.00 3.57 7.29
CA GLY A 157 4.52 2.27 7.73
C GLY A 157 5.63 1.46 8.40
N LYS A 158 6.84 1.42 7.81
CA LYS A 158 7.98 0.74 8.42
C LYS A 158 8.35 1.38 9.76
N LYS A 159 8.43 2.71 9.82
CA LYS A 159 8.75 3.45 11.05
C LYS A 159 7.74 3.14 12.17
N PHE A 160 6.45 3.15 11.85
CA PHE A 160 5.40 2.77 12.79
C PHE A 160 5.61 1.34 13.32
N LEU A 161 5.87 0.37 12.45
CA LEU A 161 6.07 -1.02 12.84
C LEU A 161 7.35 -1.25 13.64
N ASP A 162 8.44 -0.55 13.31
CA ASP A 162 9.68 -0.56 14.09
C ASP A 162 9.45 0.01 15.50
N GLU A 163 8.64 1.08 15.62
CA GLU A 163 8.27 1.68 16.91
C GLU A 163 7.40 0.72 17.74
N VAL A 164 6.42 0.06 17.13
CA VAL A 164 5.64 -1.01 17.78
C VAL A 164 6.57 -2.12 18.27
N SER A 165 7.47 -2.61 17.41
CA SER A 165 8.37 -3.74 17.73
C SER A 165 9.39 -3.41 18.81
N SER A 166 9.75 -2.13 18.99
CA SER A 166 10.69 -1.70 20.04
C SER A 166 10.03 -1.51 21.41
N HIS A 167 8.70 -1.30 21.46
CA HIS A 167 7.96 -1.06 22.70
C HIS A 167 7.07 -2.22 23.14
N TYR A 168 6.73 -3.13 22.22
CA TYR A 168 5.79 -4.22 22.47
C TYR A 168 6.37 -5.59 22.13
N GLU A 169 6.01 -6.59 22.94
CA GLU A 169 6.19 -7.99 22.58
C GLU A 169 5.01 -8.41 21.71
N ILE A 170 5.31 -8.80 20.47
CA ILE A 170 4.28 -9.22 19.52
C ILE A 170 3.94 -10.68 19.77
N ILE A 171 2.70 -10.94 20.14
CA ILE A 171 2.16 -12.28 20.42
C ILE A 171 1.16 -12.73 19.37
#